data_AF-A0A670ZDR8-F1
#
_entry.id   AF-A0A670ZDR8-F1
#
_cell.length_a   1.000
_cell.length_b   1.000
_cell.length_c   1.000
_cell.angle_alpha   90.00
_cell.angle_beta   90.00
_cell.angle_gamma   90.00
#
_symmetry.space_group_name_H-M   'P 1'
#
loop_
_entity.id
_entity.type
_entity.pdbx_description
1 polymer ?
#
loop_
_entity_poly.entity_id
_entity_poly.type
_entity_poly.pdbx_seq_one_letter_code
_entity_poly.pdbx_strand_id
1 'polypeptide(L)'
;MVNTLLLHQHEVEAEMRKLQATILQLVQPLVVPIALVEQPVSSHSGLPEKFGGEADKMKNFIGQCELFMGTRAAEFPTDHAKVSFILSLLKKSAAKWAQPIIESNDPIMNNYQNFMERFKATWDLQNVYNLVITKTIFDTKLWKVLNLQPSI
;
A
#
# COMPACT_ATOMS: atom_id res chain seq x y z
N MET A 1 -37.54 -45.27 -15.46
CA MET A 1 -37.39 -43.91 -14.91
C MET A 1 -36.23 -43.77 -13.90
N VAL A 2 -35.68 -44.89 -13.37
CA VAL A 2 -34.60 -44.86 -12.35
C VAL A 2 -33.20 -44.53 -12.94
N ASN A 3 -32.91 -44.93 -14.18
CA ASN A 3 -31.58 -44.73 -14.79
C ASN A 3 -31.22 -43.26 -15.03
N THR A 4 -32.19 -42.39 -15.31
CA THR A 4 -31.93 -40.97 -15.59
C THR A 4 -31.52 -40.21 -14.33
N LEU A 5 -32.05 -40.60 -13.15
CA LEU A 5 -31.70 -39.98 -11.87
C LEU A 5 -30.28 -40.36 -11.44
N LEU A 6 -29.88 -41.63 -11.66
CA LEU A 6 -28.53 -42.10 -11.34
C LEU A 6 -27.47 -41.44 -12.23
N LEU A 7 -27.80 -41.19 -13.50
CA LEU A 7 -26.95 -40.43 -14.43
C LEU A 7 -26.73 -38.99 -13.96
N HIS A 8 -27.81 -38.29 -13.60
CA HIS A 8 -27.70 -36.92 -13.07
C HIS A 8 -26.92 -36.86 -11.75
N GLN A 9 -27.07 -37.87 -10.88
CA GLN A 9 -26.31 -37.98 -9.64
C GLN A 9 -24.80 -38.02 -9.92
N HIS A 10 -24.37 -38.89 -10.83
CA HIS A 10 -22.96 -39.00 -11.21
C HIS A 10 -22.43 -37.76 -11.93
N GLU A 11 -23.27 -37.07 -12.71
CA GLU A 11 -22.89 -35.83 -13.38
C GLU A 11 -22.66 -34.69 -12.36
N VAL A 12 -23.52 -34.57 -11.35
CA VAL A 12 -23.35 -33.62 -10.25
C VAL A 12 -22.09 -33.94 -9.44
N GLU A 13 -21.79 -35.22 -9.17
CA GLU A 13 -20.55 -35.63 -8.50
C GLU A 13 -19.31 -35.33 -9.35
N ALA A 14 -19.39 -35.48 -10.67
CA ALA A 14 -18.31 -35.15 -11.59
C ALA A 14 -18.03 -33.65 -11.59
N GLU A 15 -19.07 -32.81 -11.63
CA GLU A 15 -18.95 -31.36 -11.56
C GLU A 15 -18.43 -30.90 -10.19
N MET A 16 -18.87 -31.53 -9.09
CA MET A 16 -18.35 -31.22 -7.75
C MET A 16 -16.85 -31.58 -7.64
N ARG A 17 -16.42 -32.72 -8.20
CA ARG A 17 -15.00 -33.10 -8.24
C ARG A 17 -14.19 -32.14 -9.09
N LYS A 18 -14.70 -31.68 -10.24
CA LYS A 18 -14.04 -30.64 -11.04
C LYS A 18 -13.91 -29.34 -10.26
N LEU A 19 -14.97 -28.89 -9.57
CA LEU A 19 -14.93 -27.66 -8.80
C LEU A 19 -13.91 -27.74 -7.67
N GLN A 20 -13.85 -28.88 -6.97
CA GLN A 20 -12.84 -29.14 -5.94
C GLN A 20 -11.41 -29.11 -6.50
N ALA A 21 -11.19 -29.72 -7.67
CA ALA A 21 -9.89 -29.68 -8.34
C ALA A 21 -9.48 -28.25 -8.74
N THR A 22 -10.42 -27.45 -9.25
CA THR A 22 -10.18 -26.03 -9.59
C THR A 22 -9.86 -25.21 -8.35
N ILE A 23 -10.58 -25.40 -7.24
CA ILE A 23 -10.29 -24.70 -5.98
C ILE A 23 -8.89 -25.07 -5.48
N LEU A 24 -8.53 -26.36 -5.50
CA LEU A 24 -7.17 -26.79 -5.14
C LEU A 24 -6.11 -26.19 -6.06
N GLN A 25 -6.43 -25.93 -7.32
CA GLN A 25 -5.51 -25.28 -8.28
C GLN A 25 -5.39 -23.76 -8.06
N LEU A 26 -6.45 -23.10 -7.58
CA LEU A 26 -6.45 -21.68 -7.20
C LEU A 26 -5.84 -21.43 -5.80
N VAL A 27 -5.87 -22.43 -4.92
CA VAL A 27 -5.31 -22.36 -3.55
C VAL A 27 -3.84 -22.82 -3.51
N GLN A 28 -3.27 -23.24 -4.65
CA GLN A 28 -1.82 -23.42 -4.73
C GLN A 28 -1.17 -22.06 -4.44
N PRO A 29 -0.19 -21.98 -3.52
CA PRO A 29 0.67 -20.82 -3.51
C PRO A 29 1.29 -20.75 -4.91
N LEU A 30 1.18 -19.60 -5.55
CA LEU A 30 2.03 -19.26 -6.70
C LEU A 30 3.47 -19.38 -6.21
N VAL A 31 4.04 -20.59 -6.27
CA VAL A 31 5.50 -20.76 -6.30
C VAL A 31 5.87 -20.33 -7.69
N VAL A 32 5.82 -19.03 -7.92
CA VAL A 32 6.61 -18.39 -8.93
C VAL A 32 8.04 -18.81 -8.56
N PRO A 33 8.78 -19.51 -9.44
CA PRO A 33 10.22 -19.42 -9.32
C PRO A 33 10.48 -17.92 -9.26
N ILE A 34 11.07 -17.45 -8.17
CA ILE A 34 11.65 -16.11 -8.13
C ILE A 34 12.81 -16.18 -9.14
N ALA A 35 12.49 -16.22 -10.43
CA ALA A 35 13.23 -15.45 -11.40
C ALA A 35 13.12 -14.06 -10.82
N LEU A 36 14.24 -13.61 -10.26
CA LEU A 36 14.46 -12.27 -9.76
C LEU A 36 13.81 -11.32 -10.77
N VAL A 37 12.55 -10.95 -10.52
CA VAL A 37 12.05 -9.67 -10.98
C VAL A 37 12.82 -8.75 -10.07
N GLU A 38 14.05 -8.46 -10.49
CA GLU A 38 14.68 -7.18 -10.24
C GLU A 38 13.71 -6.16 -10.86
N GLN A 39 12.59 -5.91 -10.16
CA GLN A 39 12.26 -4.51 -9.93
C GLN A 39 13.57 -3.90 -9.47
N PRO A 40 13.94 -2.69 -9.92
CA PRO A 40 15.00 -1.97 -9.25
C PRO A 40 14.48 -1.75 -7.82
N VAL A 41 14.65 -2.75 -6.96
CA VAL A 41 15.09 -2.55 -5.61
C VAL A 41 16.28 -1.65 -5.83
N SER A 42 16.02 -0.36 -5.70
CA SER A 42 17.03 0.57 -5.25
C SER A 42 17.47 0.01 -3.91
N SER A 43 18.32 -1.01 -3.97
CA SER A 43 19.11 -1.57 -2.92
C SER A 43 20.13 -0.50 -2.57
N HIS A 44 19.62 0.60 -2.04
CA HIS A 44 20.38 1.46 -1.17
C HIS A 44 20.17 0.83 0.19
N SER A 45 21.07 -0.08 0.53
CA SER A 45 21.41 -0.50 1.89
C SER A 45 21.88 0.72 2.70
N GLY A 46 21.01 1.72 2.80
CA GLY A 46 21.21 3.05 3.31
C GLY A 46 19.91 3.59 3.90
N LEU A 47 19.98 4.76 4.52
CA LEU A 47 18.83 5.42 5.14
C LEU A 47 17.68 5.58 4.11
N PRO A 48 16.40 5.34 4.49
CA PRO A 48 15.27 5.55 3.60
C PRO A 48 15.23 6.96 3.03
N GLU A 49 14.68 7.10 1.81
CA GLU A 49 14.55 8.43 1.19
C GLU A 49 13.57 9.32 1.98
N LYS A 50 13.91 10.61 2.11
CA LYS A 50 13.01 11.57 2.76
C LYS A 50 11.70 11.73 1.99
N PHE A 51 10.57 11.64 2.67
CA PHE A 51 9.22 11.69 2.10
C PHE A 51 8.63 13.10 2.12
N GLY A 52 8.29 13.63 0.93
CA GLY A 52 7.77 14.99 0.78
C GLY A 52 6.26 15.12 0.90
N GLY A 53 5.54 13.99 0.90
CA GLY A 53 4.08 13.91 0.91
C GLY A 53 3.46 13.52 -0.43
N GLU A 54 4.25 13.05 -1.39
CA GLU A 54 3.79 12.57 -2.69
C GLU A 54 3.09 11.20 -2.55
N ALA A 55 1.78 11.13 -2.83
CA ALA A 55 0.99 9.94 -2.48
C ALA A 55 1.38 8.67 -3.25
N ASP A 56 1.84 8.82 -4.49
CA ASP A 56 2.41 7.75 -5.33
C ASP A 56 3.68 7.13 -4.72
N LYS A 57 4.44 7.90 -3.95
CA LYS A 57 5.69 7.46 -3.30
C LYS A 57 5.47 6.88 -1.91
N MET A 58 4.28 7.02 -1.33
CA MET A 58 3.98 6.60 0.04
C MET A 58 4.32 5.10 0.27
N LYS A 59 3.87 4.22 -0.62
CA LYS A 59 4.07 2.76 -0.47
C LYS A 59 5.55 2.39 -0.46
N ASN A 60 6.34 3.00 -1.35
CA ASN A 60 7.78 2.79 -1.42
C ASN A 60 8.48 3.29 -0.16
N PHE A 61 8.12 4.49 0.31
CA PHE A 61 8.66 5.07 1.55
C PHE A 61 8.40 4.17 2.77
N ILE A 62 7.17 3.67 2.93
CA ILE A 62 6.81 2.75 4.01
C ILE A 62 7.63 1.47 3.92
N GLY A 63 7.72 0.86 2.73
CA GLY A 63 8.52 -0.34 2.52
C GLY A 63 9.99 -0.16 2.89
N GLN A 64 10.61 0.96 2.50
CA GLN A 64 11.99 1.27 2.89
C GLN A 64 12.14 1.43 4.41
N CYS A 65 11.21 2.12 5.07
CA CYS A 65 11.23 2.28 6.53
C CYS A 65 11.11 0.94 7.26
N GLU A 66 10.14 0.10 6.86
CA GLU A 66 9.91 -1.22 7.46
C GLU A 66 11.12 -2.15 7.26
N LEU A 67 11.72 -2.16 6.07
CA LEU A 67 12.94 -2.91 5.79
C LEU A 67 14.12 -2.42 6.63
N PHE A 68 14.34 -1.09 6.69
CA PHE A 68 15.43 -0.51 7.46
C PHE A 68 15.32 -0.84 8.95
N MET A 69 14.15 -0.63 9.54
CA MET A 69 13.91 -0.95 10.95
C MET A 69 13.95 -2.46 11.21
N GLY A 70 13.45 -3.28 10.28
CA GLY A 70 13.46 -4.75 10.39
C GLY A 70 14.88 -5.32 10.44
N THR A 71 15.79 -4.79 9.61
CA THR A 71 17.22 -5.19 9.65
C THR A 71 17.97 -4.69 10.89
N ARG A 72 17.40 -3.72 11.62
CA ARG A 72 18.00 -3.04 12.78
C ARG A 72 17.07 -3.06 14.00
N ALA A 73 16.36 -4.16 14.23
CA ALA A 73 15.33 -4.24 15.27
C ALA A 73 15.83 -3.82 16.67
N ALA A 74 17.12 -4.07 16.98
CA ALA A 74 17.76 -3.66 18.23
C ALA A 74 17.86 -2.13 18.42
N GLU A 75 17.94 -1.35 17.33
CA GLU A 75 17.95 0.12 17.36
C GLU A 75 16.53 0.70 17.53
N PHE A 76 15.49 -0.10 17.30
CA PHE A 76 14.09 0.32 17.35
C PHE A 76 13.25 -0.53 18.35
N PRO A 77 13.63 -0.58 19.64
CA PRO A 77 12.97 -1.46 20.62
C PRO A 77 11.57 -0.98 21.02
N THR A 78 11.22 0.29 20.77
CA THR A 78 9.94 0.88 21.14
C THR A 78 9.20 1.43 19.93
N ASP A 79 7.87 1.46 20.01
CA ASP A 79 7.04 2.09 19.00
C ASP A 79 7.35 3.58 18.85
N HIS A 80 7.65 4.26 19.95
CA HIS A 80 8.14 5.64 19.93
C HIS A 80 9.40 5.81 19.09
N ALA A 81 10.36 4.90 19.18
CA ALA A 81 11.58 4.96 18.36
C ALA A 81 11.26 4.79 16.87
N LYS A 82 10.38 3.84 16.52
CA LYS A 82 9.94 3.62 15.14
C LYS A 82 9.21 4.83 14.56
N VAL A 83 8.25 5.38 15.31
CA VAL A 83 7.48 6.54 14.87
C VAL A 83 8.41 7.76 14.74
N SER A 84 9.26 8.02 15.73
CA SER A 84 10.24 9.12 15.68
C SER A 84 11.16 9.04 14.47
N PHE A 85 11.60 7.84 14.11
CA PHE A 85 12.39 7.60 12.91
C PHE A 85 11.64 7.98 11.64
N ILE A 86 10.41 7.50 11.46
CA ILE A 86 9.59 7.84 10.30
C ILE A 86 9.36 9.36 10.22
N LEU A 87 9.02 9.99 11.35
CA LEU A 87 8.82 11.44 11.43
C LEU A 87 10.07 12.23 11.03
N SER A 88 11.26 11.76 11.40
CA SER A 88 12.53 12.40 11.05
C SER A 88 12.84 12.41 9.54
N LEU A 89 12.22 11.51 8.78
CA LEU A 89 12.37 11.38 7.33
C LEU A 89 11.37 12.23 6.56
N LEU A 90 10.43 12.90 7.23
CA LEU A 90 9.43 13.74 6.57
C LEU A 90 10.00 15.10 6.17
N LYS A 91 9.60 15.58 4.99
CA LYS A 91 9.93 16.92 4.48
C LYS A 91 8.67 17.58 3.88
N LYS A 92 8.75 18.88 3.59
CA LYS A 92 7.71 19.64 2.88
C LYS A 92 6.31 19.47 3.51
N SER A 93 5.29 19.02 2.76
CA SER A 93 3.92 18.92 3.26
C SER A 93 3.79 17.82 4.32
N ALA A 94 4.57 16.74 4.22
CA ALA A 94 4.57 15.70 5.24
C ALA A 94 5.14 16.17 6.58
N ALA A 95 6.18 17.00 6.57
CA ALA A 95 6.70 17.61 7.80
C ALA A 95 5.65 18.53 8.46
N LYS A 96 4.90 19.32 7.66
CA LYS A 96 3.81 20.16 8.18
C LYS A 96 2.69 19.33 8.81
N TRP A 97 2.35 18.18 8.23
CA TRP A 97 1.38 17.24 8.81
C TRP A 97 1.86 16.66 10.15
N ALA A 98 3.15 16.39 10.27
CA ALA A 98 3.75 15.83 11.48
C ALA A 98 3.93 16.84 12.62
N GLN A 99 4.06 18.12 12.30
CA GLN A 99 4.29 19.19 13.28
C GLN A 99 3.36 19.13 14.52
N PRO A 100 2.02 19.09 14.39
CA PRO A 100 1.14 19.02 15.55
C PRO A 100 1.29 17.73 16.37
N ILE A 101 1.69 16.61 15.75
CA ILE A 101 1.94 15.33 16.42
C ILE A 101 3.16 15.49 17.35
N ILE A 102 4.22 16.11 16.85
CA ILE A 102 5.48 16.33 17.57
C ILE A 102 5.30 17.38 18.68
N GLU A 103 4.73 18.54 18.35
CA GLU A 103 4.59 19.67 19.28
C GLU A 103 3.67 19.34 20.46
N SER A 104 2.63 18.53 20.23
CA SER A 104 1.68 18.15 21.27
C SER A 104 2.10 16.88 22.03
N ASN A 105 3.22 16.26 21.65
CA ASN A 105 3.63 14.93 22.12
C ASN A 105 2.45 13.93 22.05
N ASP A 106 1.82 13.86 20.87
CA ASP A 106 0.59 13.09 20.64
C ASP A 106 0.79 11.63 21.07
N PRO A 107 -0.12 11.04 21.89
CA PRO A 107 -0.02 9.65 22.34
C PRO A 107 0.15 8.63 21.21
N ILE A 108 -0.28 8.96 19.99
CA ILE A 108 -0.09 8.14 18.80
C ILE A 108 1.39 7.82 18.53
N MET A 109 2.33 8.65 19.02
CA MET A 109 3.77 8.37 18.93
C MET A 109 4.17 7.08 19.64
N ASN A 110 3.41 6.65 20.65
CA ASN A 110 3.68 5.42 21.40
C ASN A 110 2.92 4.20 20.87
N ASN A 111 2.25 4.32 19.72
CA ASN A 111 1.51 3.23 19.09
C ASN A 111 1.80 3.21 17.59
N TYR A 112 2.74 2.36 17.19
CA TYR A 112 3.21 2.30 15.81
C TYR A 112 2.08 1.93 14.83
N GLN A 113 1.21 0.99 15.23
CA GLN A 113 0.11 0.55 14.38
C GLN A 113 -0.88 1.69 14.09
N ASN A 114 -1.39 2.36 15.13
CA ASN A 114 -2.31 3.48 14.97
C ASN A 114 -1.68 4.63 14.19
N PHE A 115 -0.39 4.90 14.42
CA PHE A 115 0.36 5.87 13.64
C PHE A 115 0.36 5.50 12.14
N MET A 116 0.68 4.25 11.81
CA MET A 116 0.74 3.79 10.41
C MET A 116 -0.63 3.79 9.74
N GLU A 117 -1.70 3.49 10.45
CA GLU A 117 -3.07 3.60 9.95
C GLU A 117 -3.44 5.05 9.62
N ARG A 118 -3.20 5.97 10.56
CA ARG A 118 -3.44 7.42 10.34
C ARG A 118 -2.57 7.98 9.23
N PHE A 119 -1.32 7.55 9.15
CA PHE A 119 -0.39 7.91 8.10
C PHE A 119 -0.95 7.46 6.75
N LYS A 120 -1.14 6.15 6.53
CA LYS A 120 -1.67 5.60 5.27
C LYS A 120 -2.98 6.29 4.84
N ALA A 121 -3.93 6.42 5.76
CA ALA A 121 -5.22 7.07 5.49
C ALA A 121 -5.06 8.52 5.00
N THR A 122 -4.12 9.29 5.56
CA THR A 122 -3.88 10.68 5.14
C THR A 122 -3.46 10.74 3.67
N TRP A 123 -2.47 9.94 3.27
CA TRP A 123 -1.93 10.00 1.90
C TRP A 123 -2.77 9.25 0.87
N ASP A 124 -3.49 8.20 1.27
CA ASP A 124 -4.48 7.56 0.40
C ASP A 124 -5.64 8.51 0.07
N LEU A 125 -6.15 9.26 1.06
CA LEU A 125 -7.16 10.29 0.82
C LEU A 125 -6.65 11.42 -0.06
N GLN A 126 -5.40 11.86 0.14
CA GLN A 126 -4.76 12.84 -0.74
C GLN A 126 -4.65 12.32 -2.18
N ASN A 127 -4.30 11.04 -2.37
CA ASN A 127 -4.25 10.41 -3.68
C ASN A 127 -5.62 10.43 -4.37
N VAL A 128 -6.67 10.02 -3.65
CA VAL A 128 -8.05 10.00 -4.18
C VAL A 128 -8.51 11.41 -4.51
N TYR A 129 -8.29 12.38 -3.61
CA TYR A 129 -8.64 13.78 -3.85
C TYR A 129 -7.95 14.32 -5.11
N ASN A 130 -6.64 14.10 -5.22
CA ASN A 130 -5.87 14.54 -6.39
C ASN A 130 -6.41 13.90 -7.68
N LEU A 131 -6.70 12.59 -7.67
CA LEU A 131 -7.24 11.89 -8.83
C LEU A 131 -8.63 12.42 -9.23
N VAL A 132 -9.52 12.62 -8.27
CA VAL A 132 -10.87 13.16 -8.51
C VAL A 132 -10.79 14.58 -9.05
N ILE A 133 -9.95 15.43 -8.47
CA ILE A 133 -9.75 16.81 -8.95
C ILE A 133 -9.18 16.83 -10.36
N THR A 134 -8.11 16.07 -10.64
CA THR A 134 -7.54 16.02 -11.99
C THR A 134 -8.59 15.54 -12.98
N LYS A 135 -9.30 14.45 -12.67
CA LYS A 135 -10.34 13.90 -13.54
C LYS A 135 -11.43 14.95 -13.79
N THR A 136 -11.92 15.60 -12.73
CA THR A 136 -12.96 16.63 -12.83
C THR A 136 -12.49 17.81 -13.68
N ILE A 137 -11.28 18.32 -13.47
CA ILE A 137 -10.70 19.42 -14.24
C ILE A 137 -10.66 19.09 -15.74
N PHE A 138 -10.28 17.86 -16.09
CA PHE A 138 -10.22 17.41 -17.47
C PHE A 138 -11.60 17.15 -18.07
N ASP A 139 -12.47 16.40 -17.38
CA ASP A 139 -13.83 16.04 -17.82
C ASP A 139 -14.70 17.28 -18.07
N THR A 140 -14.62 18.27 -17.17
CA THR A 140 -15.42 19.51 -17.24
C THR A 140 -14.80 20.59 -18.13
N LYS A 141 -13.65 20.32 -18.75
CA LYS A 141 -12.86 21.29 -19.54
C LYS A 141 -12.44 22.53 -18.75
N LEU A 142 -12.47 22.50 -17.41
CA LEU A 142 -12.00 23.60 -16.57
C LEU A 142 -10.52 23.93 -16.81
N TRP A 143 -9.73 22.98 -17.31
CA TRP A 143 -8.35 23.25 -17.75
C TRP A 143 -8.24 24.38 -18.79
N LYS A 144 -9.26 24.57 -19.65
CA LYS A 144 -9.29 25.68 -20.63
C LYS A 144 -9.45 27.03 -19.94
N VAL A 145 -10.26 27.07 -18.90
CA VAL A 145 -10.53 28.29 -18.12
C VAL A 145 -9.34 28.63 -17.22
N LEU A 146 -8.69 27.59 -16.68
CA LEU A 146 -7.52 27.72 -15.81
C LEU A 146 -6.20 27.87 -16.58
N ASN A 147 -6.23 27.84 -17.92
CA ASN A 147 -5.07 27.88 -18.80
C ASN A 147 -4.00 26.81 -18.45
N LEU A 148 -4.45 25.63 -18.04
CA LEU A 148 -3.58 24.49 -17.71
C LEU A 148 -3.28 23.71 -18.99
N GLN A 149 -2.00 23.54 -19.32
CA GLN A 149 -1.56 22.68 -20.42
C GLN A 149 -1.49 21.23 -19.93
N PRO A 150 -2.01 20.24 -20.68
CA PRO A 150 -1.74 18.83 -20.39
C PRO A 150 -0.23 18.61 -20.43
N SER A 151 0.35 18.10 -19.34
CA SER A 151 1.72 17.57 -19.39
C SER A 151 1.64 16.23 -20.11
N ILE A 152 2.13 16.20 -21.35
CA ILE A 152 2.24 15.00 -22.19
C ILE A 152 3.31 14.08 -21.59
#